data_AF-A0A0C2JAX1-F1
#
_entry.id   AF-A0A0C2JAX1-F1
#
_cell.length_a   1.000
_cell.length_b   1.000
_cell.length_c   1.000
_cell.angle_alpha   90.00
_cell.angle_beta   90.00
_cell.angle_gamma   90.00
#
_symmetry.space_group_name_H-M   'P 1'
#
loop_
_entity.id
_entity.type
_entity.pdbx_description
1 polymer ?
#
loop_
_entity_poly.entity_id
_entity_poly.type
_entity_poly.pdbx_seq_one_letter_code
_entity_poly.pdbx_strand_id
1 'polypeptide(L)'
;MKLNLFCAPCPQSDNSPLEKYYQLLEKAQNLQLHFGDEESIKAYLEVAKFAEANELEYRKIVLGYDEASQILYDIDESRAIECFQNSIDTYIKHGDINKAIQRCIQYGHSIKTETNETVKGDEFLAQAERLRAQHNIPHFCVITTFEKTEYYFEDYKTLKELIRKFNVEEERDGRLIITHRSFCADCIQPFYDLLEHFDELTKEYRRWL
;
A
#
# COMPACT_ATOMS: atom_id res chain seq x y z
N MET A 1 21.96 -9.37 -61.80
CA MET A 1 21.25 -10.20 -60.81
C MET A 1 21.16 -9.37 -59.51
N LYS A 2 20.02 -8.71 -59.25
CA LYS A 2 19.75 -7.98 -58.01
C LYS A 2 18.68 -8.75 -57.25
N LEU A 3 19.05 -9.38 -56.15
CA LEU A 3 18.11 -9.96 -55.20
C LEU A 3 17.79 -8.88 -54.17
N ASN A 4 16.67 -8.20 -54.36
CA ASN A 4 16.05 -7.39 -53.33
C ASN A 4 15.35 -8.35 -52.35
N LEU A 5 15.97 -8.66 -51.23
CA LEU A 5 15.25 -9.15 -50.05
C LEU A 5 14.66 -7.93 -49.33
N PHE A 6 13.44 -7.55 -49.72
CA PHE A 6 12.57 -6.83 -48.80
C PHE A 6 12.01 -7.85 -47.81
N CYS A 7 12.60 -7.92 -46.62
CA CYS A 7 11.88 -8.49 -45.48
C CYS A 7 10.65 -7.61 -45.25
N ALA A 8 9.47 -8.23 -45.30
CA ALA A 8 8.25 -7.59 -44.81
C ALA A 8 8.50 -7.13 -43.36
N PRO A 9 7.99 -5.96 -42.94
CA PRO A 9 8.02 -5.58 -41.54
C PRO A 9 7.33 -6.69 -40.74
N CYS A 10 8.06 -7.31 -39.80
CA CYS A 10 7.45 -8.17 -38.81
C CYS A 10 6.30 -7.39 -38.16
N PRO A 11 5.08 -7.96 -38.07
CA PRO A 11 4.06 -7.35 -37.24
C PRO A 11 4.65 -7.27 -35.84
N GLN A 12 4.73 -6.05 -35.30
CA GLN A 12 5.02 -5.87 -33.88
C GLN A 12 4.01 -6.74 -33.14
N SER A 13 4.48 -7.73 -32.40
CA SER A 13 3.64 -8.60 -31.59
C SER A 13 2.72 -7.70 -30.78
N ASP A 14 1.42 -7.95 -30.81
CA ASP A 14 0.48 -7.34 -29.86
C ASP A 14 1.00 -7.66 -28.46
N ASN A 15 1.69 -6.70 -27.83
CA ASN A 15 2.19 -6.86 -26.48
C ASN A 15 0.98 -7.20 -25.60
N SER A 16 1.07 -8.31 -24.86
CA SER A 16 0.02 -8.74 -23.97
C SER A 16 -0.39 -7.58 -23.05
N PRO A 17 -1.66 -7.50 -22.60
CA PRO A 17 -2.08 -6.45 -21.66
C PRO A 17 -1.15 -6.35 -20.44
N LEU A 18 -0.60 -7.48 -19.99
CA LEU A 18 0.37 -7.52 -18.91
C LEU A 18 1.71 -6.83 -19.25
N GLU A 19 2.28 -7.06 -20.43
CA GLU A 19 3.51 -6.39 -20.86
C GLU A 19 3.30 -4.89 -21.01
N LYS A 20 2.17 -4.47 -21.59
CA LYS A 20 1.82 -3.06 -21.71
C LYS A 20 1.63 -2.40 -20.35
N TYR A 21 1.03 -3.10 -19.38
CA TYR A 21 0.95 -2.63 -18.00
C TYR A 21 2.33 -2.32 -17.41
N TYR A 22 3.30 -3.23 -17.56
CA TYR A 22 4.65 -3.01 -17.04
C TYR A 22 5.37 -1.85 -17.74
N GLN A 23 5.18 -1.67 -19.04
CA GLN A 23 5.71 -0.52 -19.78
C GLN A 23 5.14 0.82 -19.27
N LEU A 24 3.84 0.86 -18.96
CA LEU A 24 3.20 2.04 -18.38
C LEU A 24 3.72 2.32 -16.96
N LEU A 25 3.88 1.27 -16.15
CA LEU A 25 4.41 1.40 -14.79
C LEU A 25 5.85 1.91 -14.79
N GLU A 26 6.71 1.34 -15.63
CA GLU A 26 8.10 1.79 -15.79
C GLU A 26 8.17 3.25 -16.26
N LYS A 27 7.29 3.65 -17.19
CA LYS A 27 7.18 5.04 -17.61
C LYS A 27 6.80 5.96 -16.45
N ALA A 28 5.81 5.59 -15.63
CA ALA A 28 5.39 6.39 -14.47
C ALA A 28 6.54 6.57 -13.46
N GLN A 29 7.27 5.50 -13.17
CA GLN A 29 8.46 5.53 -12.30
C GLN A 29 9.57 6.43 -12.86
N ASN A 30 9.86 6.33 -14.16
CA ASN A 30 10.85 7.19 -14.82
C ASN A 30 10.45 8.67 -14.80
N LEU A 31 9.15 8.97 -14.95
CA LEU A 31 8.64 10.35 -14.85
C LEU A 31 8.85 10.91 -13.44
N GLN A 32 8.55 10.13 -12.41
CA GLN A 32 8.72 10.53 -11.01
C GLN A 32 10.19 10.86 -10.71
N LEU A 33 11.13 10.08 -11.26
CA LEU A 33 12.56 10.28 -11.05
C LEU A 33 13.16 11.50 -11.77
N HIS A 34 12.55 11.96 -12.87
CA HIS A 34 13.23 12.86 -13.81
C HIS A 34 12.46 14.09 -14.26
N PHE A 35 11.13 14.09 -14.22
CA PHE A 35 10.31 15.10 -14.92
C PHE A 35 9.31 15.81 -14.00
N GLY A 36 9.08 15.31 -12.79
CA GLY A 36 8.28 15.98 -11.76
C GLY A 36 7.02 15.21 -11.35
N ASP A 37 6.32 15.79 -10.39
CA ASP A 37 5.23 15.12 -9.68
C ASP A 37 3.94 15.05 -10.52
N GLU A 38 3.61 16.08 -11.29
CA GLU A 38 2.34 16.11 -12.05
C GLU A 38 2.25 15.04 -13.14
N GLU A 39 3.29 14.88 -13.95
CA GLU A 39 3.35 13.90 -15.03
C GLU A 39 3.36 12.48 -14.49
N SER A 40 4.08 12.24 -13.40
CA SER A 40 4.13 10.93 -12.75
C SER A 40 2.79 10.55 -12.13
N ILE A 41 2.11 11.47 -11.44
CA ILE A 41 0.73 11.27 -10.94
C ILE A 41 -0.20 10.87 -12.10
N LYS A 42 -0.20 11.62 -13.20
CA LYS A 42 -1.04 11.32 -14.38
C LYS A 42 -0.74 9.92 -14.93
N ALA A 43 0.53 9.55 -14.99
CA ALA A 43 0.96 8.24 -15.47
C ALA A 43 0.54 7.09 -14.53
N TYR A 44 0.67 7.25 -13.20
CA TYR A 44 0.20 6.23 -12.25
C TYR A 44 -1.33 6.06 -12.27
N LEU A 45 -2.09 7.14 -12.43
CA LEU A 45 -3.54 7.06 -12.64
C LEU A 45 -3.89 6.37 -13.96
N GLU A 46 -3.10 6.56 -15.02
CA GLU A 46 -3.23 5.83 -16.28
C GLU A 46 -2.96 4.32 -16.09
N VAL A 47 -1.93 3.96 -15.31
CA VAL A 47 -1.61 2.57 -14.95
C VAL A 47 -2.80 1.90 -14.26
N ALA A 48 -3.40 2.54 -13.25
CA ALA A 48 -4.56 2.00 -12.53
C ALA A 48 -5.75 1.76 -13.48
N LYS A 49 -6.12 2.78 -14.27
CA LYS A 49 -7.22 2.70 -15.24
C LYS A 49 -6.99 1.64 -16.31
N PHE A 50 -5.75 1.53 -16.81
CA PHE A 50 -5.39 0.52 -17.78
C PHE A 50 -5.52 -0.89 -17.19
N ALA A 51 -5.05 -1.10 -15.96
CA ALA A 51 -5.19 -2.39 -15.28
C ALA A 51 -6.66 -2.77 -15.08
N GLU A 52 -7.51 -1.82 -14.69
CA GLU A 52 -8.95 -2.06 -14.54
C GLU A 52 -9.62 -2.39 -15.86
N ALA A 53 -9.37 -1.58 -16.91
CA ALA A 53 -9.99 -1.76 -18.22
C ALA A 53 -9.60 -3.07 -18.93
N ASN A 54 -8.49 -3.70 -18.51
CA ASN A 54 -8.00 -4.96 -19.06
C ASN A 54 -8.16 -6.13 -18.08
N GLU A 55 -8.97 -5.97 -17.02
CA GLU A 55 -9.28 -7.01 -16.04
C GLU A 55 -8.02 -7.68 -15.44
N LEU A 56 -6.96 -6.89 -15.26
CA LEU A 56 -5.74 -7.38 -14.61
C LEU A 56 -5.99 -7.62 -13.12
N GLU A 57 -5.08 -8.38 -12.49
CA GLU A 57 -5.11 -8.60 -11.04
C GLU A 57 -5.29 -7.27 -10.29
N TYR A 58 -6.32 -7.17 -9.44
CA TYR A 58 -6.73 -5.92 -8.79
C TYR A 58 -5.61 -5.21 -7.99
N ARG A 59 -4.61 -5.97 -7.51
CA ARG A 59 -3.42 -5.39 -6.85
C ARG A 59 -2.64 -4.45 -7.76
N LYS A 60 -2.70 -4.66 -9.07
CA LYS A 60 -2.11 -3.79 -10.08
C LYS A 60 -2.86 -2.47 -10.26
N ILE A 61 -4.18 -2.50 -10.05
CA ILE A 61 -5.03 -1.29 -10.01
C ILE A 61 -4.68 -0.48 -8.77
N VAL A 62 -4.70 -1.14 -7.60
CA VAL A 62 -4.36 -0.55 -6.30
C VAL A 62 -2.99 0.12 -6.33
N LEU A 63 -1.97 -0.53 -6.92
CA LEU A 63 -0.62 0.04 -7.00
C LEU A 63 -0.64 1.43 -7.65
N GLY A 64 -1.35 1.61 -8.76
CA GLY A 64 -1.41 2.92 -9.43
C GLY A 64 -2.08 4.00 -8.57
N TYR A 65 -3.12 3.66 -7.82
CA TYR A 65 -3.74 4.59 -6.88
C TYR A 65 -2.85 4.89 -5.67
N ASP A 66 -2.19 3.88 -5.10
CA ASP A 66 -1.30 4.03 -3.95
C ASP A 66 -0.10 4.92 -4.29
N GLU A 67 0.56 4.69 -5.44
CA GLU A 67 1.70 5.52 -5.88
C GLU A 67 1.27 6.96 -6.20
N ALA A 68 0.15 7.14 -6.91
CA ALA A 68 -0.38 8.47 -7.19
C ALA A 68 -0.74 9.22 -5.89
N SER A 69 -1.35 8.53 -4.92
CA SER A 69 -1.77 9.12 -3.65
C SER A 69 -0.59 9.62 -2.82
N GLN A 70 0.54 8.90 -2.81
CA GLN A 70 1.73 9.29 -2.06
C GLN A 70 2.29 10.62 -2.58
N ILE A 71 2.39 10.77 -3.91
CA ILE A 71 2.88 12.00 -4.52
C ILE A 71 1.86 13.14 -4.33
N LEU A 72 0.57 12.83 -4.46
CA LEU A 72 -0.49 13.81 -4.26
C LEU A 72 -0.60 14.31 -2.83
N TYR A 73 -0.19 13.52 -1.85
CA TYR A 73 -0.37 13.87 -0.44
C TYR A 73 0.28 15.21 -0.08
N ASP A 74 1.45 15.51 -0.66
CA ASP A 74 2.18 16.77 -0.45
C ASP A 74 1.69 17.93 -1.33
N ILE A 75 0.90 17.66 -2.37
CA ILE A 75 0.56 18.62 -3.43
C ILE A 75 -0.92 19.02 -3.40
N ASP A 76 -1.77 18.02 -3.26
CA ASP A 76 -3.23 18.11 -3.31
C ASP A 76 -3.84 16.97 -2.50
N GLU A 77 -3.97 17.23 -1.19
CA GLU A 77 -4.53 16.29 -0.21
C GLU A 77 -5.91 15.76 -0.63
N SER A 78 -6.76 16.59 -1.24
CA SER A 78 -8.10 16.19 -1.69
C SER A 78 -8.02 15.08 -2.73
N ARG A 79 -7.15 15.24 -3.73
CA ARG A 79 -6.93 14.21 -4.76
C ARG A 79 -6.22 12.97 -4.21
N ALA A 80 -5.36 13.12 -3.20
CA ALA A 80 -4.77 11.98 -2.50
C ALA A 80 -5.86 11.14 -1.80
N ILE A 81 -6.79 11.81 -1.12
CA ILE A 81 -7.94 11.17 -0.45
C ILE A 81 -8.84 10.42 -1.47
N GLU A 82 -9.08 10.99 -2.65
CA GLU A 82 -9.80 10.30 -3.72
C GLU A 82 -9.08 9.01 -4.16
N CYS A 83 -7.75 9.04 -4.27
CA CYS A 83 -6.96 7.85 -4.60
C CYS A 83 -7.01 6.80 -3.49
N PHE A 84 -6.97 7.20 -2.21
CA PHE A 84 -7.18 6.30 -1.09
C PHE A 84 -8.54 5.59 -1.14
N GLN A 85 -9.61 6.34 -1.43
CA GLN A 85 -10.95 5.76 -1.58
C GLN A 85 -11.00 4.78 -2.75
N ASN A 86 -10.44 5.12 -3.91
CA ASN A 86 -10.39 4.22 -5.07
C ASN A 86 -9.62 2.92 -4.77
N SER A 87 -8.53 3.00 -4.01
CA SER A 87 -7.76 1.85 -3.54
C SER A 87 -8.62 0.94 -2.64
N ILE A 88 -9.32 1.52 -1.66
CA ILE A 88 -10.24 0.79 -0.76
C ILE A 88 -11.40 0.15 -1.53
N ASP A 89 -12.05 0.90 -2.41
CA ASP A 89 -13.19 0.42 -3.19
C ASP A 89 -12.78 -0.74 -4.11
N THR A 90 -11.57 -0.70 -4.65
CA THR A 90 -10.99 -1.80 -5.42
C THR A 90 -10.85 -3.06 -4.56
N TYR A 91 -10.32 -2.96 -3.34
CA TYR A 91 -10.23 -4.11 -2.43
C TYR A 91 -11.62 -4.68 -2.08
N ILE A 92 -12.60 -3.82 -1.80
CA ILE A 92 -13.98 -4.24 -1.48
C ILE A 92 -14.62 -4.95 -2.69
N LYS A 93 -14.52 -4.35 -3.89
CA LYS A 93 -15.05 -4.90 -5.15
C LYS A 93 -14.52 -6.30 -5.44
N HIS A 94 -13.27 -6.57 -5.10
CA HIS A 94 -12.60 -7.86 -5.30
C HIS A 94 -12.66 -8.79 -4.07
N GLY A 95 -13.40 -8.42 -3.02
CA GLY A 95 -13.65 -9.27 -1.85
C GLY A 95 -12.48 -9.38 -0.85
N ASP A 96 -11.40 -8.60 -1.01
CA ASP A 96 -10.29 -8.57 -0.04
C ASP A 96 -10.60 -7.57 1.09
N ILE A 97 -11.61 -7.92 1.88
CA ILE A 97 -12.17 -7.06 2.93
C ILE A 97 -11.14 -6.76 4.04
N ASN A 98 -10.29 -7.73 4.36
CA ASN A 98 -9.23 -7.54 5.36
C ASN A 98 -8.22 -6.47 4.92
N LYS A 99 -7.81 -6.46 3.64
CA LYS A 99 -6.99 -5.37 3.11
C LYS A 99 -7.73 -4.05 3.06
N ALA A 100 -9.01 -4.05 2.67
CA ALA A 100 -9.82 -2.82 2.69
C ALA A 100 -9.85 -2.21 4.09
N ILE A 101 -10.11 -3.01 5.13
CA ILE A 101 -10.08 -2.60 6.54
C ILE A 101 -8.69 -2.05 6.91
N GLN A 102 -7.62 -2.78 6.58
CA GLN A 102 -6.25 -2.32 6.85
C GLN A 102 -6.01 -0.93 6.25
N ARG A 103 -6.39 -0.73 4.99
CA ARG A 103 -6.23 0.56 4.29
C ARG A 103 -7.06 1.68 4.89
N CYS A 104 -8.34 1.43 5.21
CA CYS A 104 -9.18 2.39 5.92
C CYS A 104 -8.52 2.86 7.22
N ILE A 105 -7.96 1.95 8.01
CA ILE A 105 -7.30 2.32 9.27
C ILE A 105 -6.01 3.10 9.04
N GLN A 106 -5.17 2.66 8.10
CA GLN A 106 -3.91 3.34 7.79
C GLN A 106 -4.12 4.75 7.23
N TYR A 107 -4.96 4.91 6.21
CA TYR A 107 -5.24 6.22 5.62
C TYR A 107 -5.99 7.11 6.60
N GLY A 108 -6.99 6.57 7.31
CA GLY A 108 -7.73 7.34 8.32
C GLY A 108 -6.82 7.88 9.42
N HIS A 109 -5.85 7.09 9.88
CA HIS A 109 -4.85 7.54 10.84
C HIS A 109 -3.94 8.63 10.25
N SER A 110 -3.31 8.39 9.10
CA SER A 110 -2.41 9.37 8.46
C SER A 110 -3.10 10.71 8.21
N ILE A 111 -4.35 10.71 7.71
CA ILE A 111 -5.11 11.95 7.51
C ILE A 111 -5.29 12.70 8.84
N LYS A 112 -5.61 12.00 9.94
CA LYS A 112 -5.80 12.65 11.25
C LYS A 112 -4.51 13.22 11.82
N THR A 113 -3.37 12.58 11.57
CA THR A 113 -2.09 12.96 12.16
C THR A 113 -1.33 13.97 11.33
N GLU A 114 -1.52 13.96 10.01
CA GLU A 114 -0.67 14.71 9.07
C GLU A 114 -1.40 15.84 8.34
N THR A 115 -2.74 15.86 8.33
CA THR A 115 -3.51 16.90 7.65
C THR A 115 -4.52 17.60 8.57
N ASN A 116 -5.17 18.64 8.05
CA ASN A 116 -6.27 19.33 8.75
C ASN A 116 -7.63 18.65 8.52
N GLU A 117 -7.71 17.61 7.67
CA GLU A 117 -8.93 16.90 7.26
C GLU A 117 -9.35 15.81 8.26
N THR A 118 -9.29 16.12 9.56
CA THR A 118 -9.57 15.18 10.67
C THR A 118 -10.92 14.47 10.54
N VAL A 119 -11.95 15.15 10.04
CA VAL A 119 -13.28 14.59 9.78
C VAL A 119 -13.20 13.46 8.74
N LYS A 120 -12.43 13.64 7.66
CA LYS A 120 -12.23 12.61 6.65
C LYS A 120 -11.50 11.41 7.23
N GLY A 121 -10.48 11.65 8.06
CA GLY A 121 -9.79 10.59 8.76
C GLY A 121 -10.73 9.76 9.65
N ASP A 122 -11.62 10.41 10.39
CA ASP A 122 -12.67 9.73 11.17
C ASP A 122 -13.66 8.94 10.30
N GLU A 123 -14.02 9.45 9.12
CA GLU A 123 -14.87 8.72 8.17
C GLU A 123 -14.24 7.40 7.70
N PHE A 124 -12.94 7.39 7.41
CA PHE A 124 -12.19 6.18 7.05
C PHE A 124 -12.09 5.19 8.22
N LEU A 125 -11.78 5.67 9.43
CA LEU A 125 -11.76 4.82 10.63
C LEU A 125 -13.15 4.19 10.87
N ALA A 126 -14.21 4.97 10.74
CA ALA A 126 -15.58 4.47 10.86
C ALA A 126 -15.94 3.48 9.74
N GLN A 127 -15.41 3.66 8.52
CA GLN A 127 -15.59 2.71 7.43
C GLN A 127 -14.97 1.35 7.75
N ALA A 128 -13.78 1.32 8.34
CA ALA A 128 -13.15 0.07 8.78
C ALA A 128 -14.03 -0.70 9.77
N GLU A 129 -14.58 -0.02 10.77
CA GLU A 129 -15.48 -0.64 11.76
C GLU A 129 -16.80 -1.12 11.13
N ARG A 130 -17.35 -0.38 10.17
CA ARG A 130 -18.51 -0.84 9.40
C ARG A 130 -18.20 -2.12 8.62
N LEU A 131 -17.06 -2.18 7.94
CA LEU A 131 -16.64 -3.37 7.18
C LEU A 131 -16.45 -4.58 8.10
N ARG A 132 -15.83 -4.39 9.28
CA ARG A 132 -15.71 -5.44 10.30
C ARG A 132 -17.07 -5.99 10.71
N ALA A 133 -17.99 -5.11 11.07
CA ALA A 133 -19.32 -5.48 11.52
C ALA A 133 -20.11 -6.22 10.42
N GLN A 134 -20.06 -5.71 9.18
CA GLN A 134 -20.75 -6.31 8.04
C GLN A 134 -20.25 -7.72 7.71
N HIS A 135 -18.95 -7.97 7.88
CA HIS A 135 -18.32 -9.25 7.53
C HIS A 135 -18.01 -10.14 8.75
N ASN A 136 -18.45 -9.75 9.95
CA ASN A 136 -18.19 -10.45 11.21
C ASN A 136 -16.69 -10.72 11.47
N ILE A 137 -15.84 -9.74 11.16
CA ILE A 137 -14.38 -9.85 11.34
C ILE A 137 -14.02 -9.35 12.74
N PRO A 138 -13.62 -10.22 13.68
CA PRO A 138 -13.20 -9.79 15.01
C PRO A 138 -11.84 -9.09 14.96
N HIS A 139 -11.60 -8.20 15.91
CA HIS A 139 -10.28 -7.59 16.13
C HIS A 139 -9.94 -7.62 17.61
N PHE A 140 -8.66 -7.88 17.89
CA PHE A 140 -8.09 -7.82 19.22
C PHE A 140 -6.80 -7.00 19.12
N CYS A 141 -6.71 -5.92 19.88
CA CYS A 141 -5.52 -5.10 19.92
C CYS A 141 -4.36 -5.91 20.52
N VAL A 142 -3.24 -5.98 19.81
CA VAL A 142 -2.01 -6.59 20.34
C VAL A 142 -1.43 -5.71 21.46
N ILE A 143 -1.43 -4.40 21.22
CA ILE A 143 -1.08 -3.33 22.17
C ILE A 143 -1.99 -2.13 21.91
N THR A 144 -2.28 -1.35 22.96
CA THR A 144 -3.02 -0.07 22.88
C THR A 144 -2.21 1.10 23.41
N THR A 145 -1.05 0.82 24.00
CA THR A 145 -0.05 1.78 24.47
C THR A 145 1.32 1.20 24.17
N PHE A 146 2.31 2.07 23.97
CA PHE A 146 3.69 1.67 23.80
C PHE A 146 4.60 2.65 24.53
N GLU A 147 5.38 2.15 25.49
CA GLU A 147 6.33 2.94 26.26
C GLU A 147 7.77 2.54 25.88
N LYS A 148 8.47 3.41 25.13
CA LYS A 148 9.84 3.14 24.66
C LYS A 148 10.80 2.76 25.79
N THR A 149 10.61 3.33 26.98
CA THR A 149 11.46 3.10 28.17
C THR A 149 11.35 1.69 28.74
N GLU A 150 10.35 0.90 28.36
CA GLU A 150 10.20 -0.49 28.78
C GLU A 150 11.08 -1.47 27.98
N TYR A 151 11.65 -1.03 26.85
CA TYR A 151 12.34 -1.90 25.91
C TYR A 151 13.75 -1.40 25.59
N TYR A 152 14.74 -2.24 25.88
CA TYR A 152 16.15 -1.99 25.61
C TYR A 152 16.66 -2.80 24.43
N PHE A 153 17.94 -2.61 24.11
CA PHE A 153 18.60 -3.28 22.99
C PHE A 153 18.46 -4.82 23.03
N GLU A 154 18.51 -5.42 24.21
CA GLU A 154 18.36 -6.86 24.43
C GLU A 154 16.96 -7.38 24.07
N ASP A 155 15.96 -6.50 24.04
CA ASP A 155 14.56 -6.82 23.80
C ASP A 155 14.19 -6.89 22.31
N TYR A 156 15.17 -6.80 21.40
CA TYR A 156 14.92 -6.82 19.95
C TYR A 156 14.05 -8.01 19.50
N LYS A 157 14.22 -9.19 20.13
CA LYS A 157 13.40 -10.39 19.84
C LYS A 157 11.96 -10.18 20.28
N THR A 158 11.76 -9.61 21.46
CA THR A 158 10.44 -9.32 22.02
C THR A 158 9.69 -8.34 21.13
N LEU A 159 10.34 -7.25 20.71
CA LEU A 159 9.77 -6.27 19.79
C LEU A 159 9.42 -6.90 18.43
N LYS A 160 10.31 -7.73 17.88
CA LYS A 160 10.05 -8.45 16.62
C LYS A 160 8.83 -9.36 16.72
N GLU A 161 8.67 -10.07 17.83
CA GLU A 161 7.50 -10.93 18.06
C GLU A 161 6.22 -10.13 18.31
N LEU A 162 6.30 -8.96 18.96
CA LEU A 162 5.16 -8.03 19.06
C LEU A 162 4.72 -7.54 17.68
N ILE A 163 5.66 -7.12 16.82
CA ILE A 163 5.37 -6.72 15.43
C ILE A 163 4.70 -7.88 14.67
N ARG A 164 5.19 -9.11 14.84
CA ARG A 164 4.61 -10.30 14.20
C ARG A 164 3.17 -10.56 14.59
N LYS A 165 2.78 -10.32 15.84
CA LYS A 165 1.39 -10.51 16.31
C LYS A 165 0.37 -9.63 15.57
N PHE A 166 0.79 -8.53 14.93
CA PHE A 166 -0.08 -7.74 14.07
C PHE A 166 -0.30 -8.36 12.69
N ASN A 167 0.63 -9.20 12.22
CA ASN A 167 0.54 -9.83 10.91
C ASN A 167 -0.43 -11.01 10.95
N VAL A 168 -1.34 -11.06 10.00
CA VAL A 168 -2.11 -12.26 9.70
C VAL A 168 -1.42 -12.98 8.55
N GLU A 169 -0.98 -14.20 8.82
CA GLU A 169 -0.21 -15.02 7.91
C GLU A 169 -1.06 -16.17 7.35
N GLU A 170 -0.91 -16.45 6.06
CA GLU A 170 -1.49 -17.61 5.39
C GLU A 170 -0.37 -18.43 4.76
N GLU A 171 -0.49 -19.76 4.84
CA GLU A 171 0.40 -20.65 4.09
C GLU A 171 -0.12 -20.80 2.65
N ARG A 172 0.72 -20.45 1.67
CA ARG A 172 0.46 -20.69 0.24
C ARG A 172 1.69 -21.31 -0.38
N ASP A 173 1.52 -22.45 -1.04
CA ASP A 173 2.59 -23.20 -1.70
C ASP A 173 3.82 -23.47 -0.79
N GLY A 174 3.56 -23.80 0.48
CA GLY A 174 4.61 -24.06 1.48
C GLY A 174 5.35 -22.81 1.98
N ARG A 175 4.83 -21.61 1.69
CA ARG A 175 5.39 -20.33 2.14
C ARG A 175 4.37 -19.58 3.01
N LEU A 176 4.83 -19.06 4.14
CA LEU A 176 4.05 -18.11 4.94
C LEU A 176 4.05 -16.76 4.23
N ILE A 177 2.86 -16.25 3.94
CA ILE A 177 2.63 -14.95 3.32
C ILE A 177 1.80 -14.11 4.27
N ILE A 178 2.29 -12.91 4.59
CA ILE A 178 1.52 -11.92 5.34
C ILE A 178 0.43 -11.38 4.41
N THR A 179 -0.83 -11.67 4.70
CA THR A 179 -1.94 -11.19 3.89
C THR A 179 -2.32 -9.77 4.27
N HIS A 180 -2.39 -9.48 5.56
CA HIS A 180 -2.69 -8.15 6.06
C HIS A 180 -2.18 -7.98 7.48
N ARG A 181 -2.27 -6.74 7.98
CA ARG A 181 -2.09 -6.43 9.39
C ARG A 181 -3.44 -6.07 9.99
N SER A 182 -3.74 -6.62 11.17
CA SER A 182 -5.01 -6.35 11.86
C SER A 182 -4.84 -5.13 12.77
N PHE A 183 -5.43 -4.00 12.36
CA PHE A 183 -5.33 -2.72 13.07
C PHE A 183 -6.70 -2.15 13.42
N CYS A 184 -6.83 -1.41 14.52
CA CYS A 184 -7.93 -0.49 14.76
C CYS A 184 -7.40 0.91 15.09
N ALA A 185 -8.30 1.85 15.32
CA ALA A 185 -7.95 3.22 15.70
C ALA A 185 -7.07 3.29 16.97
N ASP A 186 -7.26 2.36 17.91
CA ASP A 186 -6.58 2.36 19.20
C ASP A 186 -5.17 1.73 19.15
N CYS A 187 -4.89 0.86 18.18
CA CYS A 187 -3.62 0.12 18.13
C CYS A 187 -2.69 0.53 16.99
N ILE A 188 -3.15 1.35 16.03
CA ILE A 188 -2.30 1.79 14.91
C ILE A 188 -1.16 2.71 15.36
N GLN A 189 -1.42 3.70 16.21
CA GLN A 189 -0.37 4.60 16.70
C GLN A 189 0.66 3.84 17.56
N PRO A 190 0.27 3.05 18.59
CA PRO A 190 1.23 2.23 19.33
C PRO A 190 2.07 1.29 18.45
N PHE A 191 1.48 0.78 17.37
CA PHE A 191 2.21 -0.04 16.39
C PHE A 191 3.26 0.77 15.62
N TYR A 192 2.95 2.01 15.21
CA TYR A 192 3.94 2.88 14.56
C TYR A 192 5.06 3.30 15.52
N ASP A 193 4.74 3.61 16.78
CA ASP A 193 5.74 3.91 17.80
C ASP A 193 6.66 2.69 18.06
N LEU A 194 6.08 1.49 18.07
CA LEU A 194 6.81 0.22 18.15
C LEU A 194 7.75 0.01 16.96
N LEU A 195 7.28 0.28 15.73
CA LEU A 195 8.11 0.14 14.53
C LEU A 195 9.28 1.14 14.53
N GLU A 196 9.02 2.40 14.88
CA GLU A 196 10.05 3.44 14.96
C GLU A 196 11.15 3.03 15.94
N HIS A 197 10.77 2.60 17.16
CA HIS A 197 11.73 2.13 18.17
C HIS A 197 12.52 0.90 17.72
N PHE A 198 11.85 -0.05 17.06
CA PHE A 198 12.51 -1.23 16.51
C PHE A 198 13.56 -0.86 15.44
N ASP A 199 13.27 0.11 14.59
CA ASP A 199 14.20 0.60 13.58
C ASP A 199 15.39 1.36 14.19
N GLU A 200 15.15 2.15 15.25
CA GLU A 200 16.20 2.82 16.03
C GLU A 200 17.20 1.80 16.60
N LEU A 201 16.70 0.78 17.31
CA LEU A 201 17.54 -0.29 17.88
C LEU A 201 18.29 -1.08 16.80
N THR A 202 17.66 -1.32 15.65
CA THR A 202 18.29 -2.03 14.53
C THR A 202 19.43 -1.21 13.92
N LYS A 203 19.27 0.11 13.81
CA LYS A 203 20.34 1.02 13.35
C LYS A 203 21.50 1.07 14.33
N GLU A 204 21.22 1.10 15.63
CA GLU A 204 22.25 1.05 16.67
C GLU A 204 23.04 -0.26 16.59
N TYR A 205 22.37 -1.41 16.45
CA TYR A 205 23.06 -2.70 16.31
C TYR A 205 24.10 -2.70 15.17
N ARG A 206 23.70 -2.17 14.00
CA ARG A 206 24.58 -2.11 12.83
C ARG A 206 25.77 -1.17 13.00
N ARG A 207 25.73 -0.21 13.92
CA ARG A 207 26.88 0.66 14.23
C ARG A 207 27.95 -0.05 15.06
N TRP A 208 27.61 -1.14 15.74
CA TRP A 208 28.52 -1.90 16.61
C TRP A 208 29.07 -3.18 15.96
N LEU A 209 28.71 -3.45 14.70
CA LEU A 209 29.26 -4.52 13.86
C LEU A 209 30.27 -3.95 12.86
#